data_AF-A0A382RVH8-F1
#
_entry.id   AF-A0A382RVH8-F1
#
_cell.length_a   1.000
_cell.length_b   1.000
_cell.length_c   1.000
_cell.angle_alpha   90.00
_cell.angle_beta   90.00
_cell.angle_gamma   90.00
#
_symmetry.space_group_name_H-M   'P 1'
#
loop_
_entity.id
_entity.type
_entity.pdbx_description
1 polymer ?
#
loop_
_entity_poly.entity_id
_entity_poly.type
_entity_poly.pdbx_seq_one_letter_code
_entity_poly.pdbx_strand_id
1 'polypeptide(L)'
;VINKTSRLNSGYWLFFLLLQWSYGADDTESWASIGFETKLPYSLNLEFEQELRLKDQLATFKQTFSEVSLSYPVFDGFKIQVPFRYITYKDEIKQRLSFAGSYKYSFKPVSLKHRTKYQRTYEKGEIPEELIRNKFSIM
;
A
#
# COMPACT_ATOMS: atom_id res chain seq x y z
N VAL A 1 -29.04 -30.07 16.96
CA VAL A 1 -27.70 -29.50 16.67
C VAL A 1 -27.88 -28.02 16.41
N ILE A 2 -27.20 -27.18 17.20
CA ILE A 2 -27.49 -25.75 17.39
C ILE A 2 -27.01 -24.93 16.18
N ASN A 3 -27.91 -24.16 15.58
CA ASN A 3 -27.62 -23.21 14.50
C ASN A 3 -27.07 -21.91 15.11
N LYS A 4 -25.79 -21.61 14.91
CA LYS A 4 -25.14 -20.40 15.44
C LYS A 4 -25.18 -19.30 14.38
N THR A 5 -26.24 -18.50 14.39
CA THR A 5 -26.36 -17.30 13.56
C THR A 5 -25.43 -16.22 14.09
N SER A 6 -24.34 -15.91 13.39
CA SER A 6 -23.47 -14.78 13.72
C SER A 6 -24.19 -13.47 13.38
N ARG A 7 -24.82 -12.83 14.38
CA ARG A 7 -25.25 -11.44 14.26
C ARG A 7 -23.99 -10.56 14.25
N LEU A 8 -23.52 -10.18 13.06
CA LEU A 8 -22.50 -9.16 12.88
C LEU A 8 -23.07 -7.82 13.37
N ASN A 9 -22.47 -7.28 14.43
CA ASN A 9 -22.92 -6.07 15.09
C ASN A 9 -22.45 -4.84 14.29
N SER A 10 -23.28 -4.40 13.34
CA SER A 10 -23.03 -3.29 12.40
C SER A 10 -22.68 -1.95 13.07
N GLY A 11 -23.02 -1.76 14.35
CA GLY A 11 -22.81 -0.50 15.06
C GLY A 11 -21.33 -0.16 15.33
N TYR A 12 -20.46 -1.16 15.50
CA TYR A 12 -19.04 -0.92 15.78
C TYR A 12 -18.26 -0.41 14.56
N TRP A 13 -18.68 -0.78 13.36
CA TRP A 13 -18.06 -0.29 12.11
C TRP A 13 -18.31 1.21 11.91
N LEU A 14 -19.51 1.69 12.26
CA LEU A 14 -19.85 3.11 12.24
C LEU A 14 -18.98 3.93 13.20
N PHE A 15 -18.63 3.35 14.36
CA PHE A 15 -17.77 4.02 15.35
C PHE A 15 -16.34 4.24 14.83
N PHE A 16 -15.75 3.30 14.09
CA PHE A 16 -14.44 3.48 13.46
C PHE A 16 -14.44 4.52 12.34
N LEU A 17 -15.56 4.68 11.62
CA LEU A 17 -15.71 5.75 10.63
C LEU A 17 -15.78 7.14 11.28
N LEU A 18 -16.41 7.25 12.47
CA LEU A 18 -16.56 8.51 13.19
C LEU A 18 -15.28 8.97 13.92
N LEU A 19 -14.36 8.06 14.24
CA LEU A 19 -13.05 8.42 14.83
C LEU A 19 -12.16 9.23 13.89
N GLN A 20 -12.45 9.25 12.58
CA GLN A 20 -11.74 10.09 11.61
C GLN A 20 -12.13 11.58 11.70
N TRP A 21 -13.14 11.94 12.51
CA TRP A 21 -13.62 13.31 12.71
C TRP A 21 -13.04 14.00 13.96
N SER A 22 -11.88 13.57 14.45
CA SER A 22 -11.16 14.34 15.46
C SER A 22 -10.52 15.57 14.79
N TYR A 23 -11.20 16.71 14.86
CA TYR A 23 -10.70 18.01 14.39
C TYR A 23 -9.45 18.42 15.19
N GLY A 24 -8.27 18.25 14.60
CA GLY A 24 -7.00 18.65 15.20
C GLY A 24 -5.95 18.96 14.14
N ALA A 25 -5.64 20.25 14.00
CA ALA A 25 -4.63 20.86 13.12
C ALA A 25 -4.86 20.73 11.59
N ASP A 26 -4.53 21.83 10.90
CA ASP A 26 -4.69 22.06 9.44
C ASP A 26 -3.94 21.03 8.56
N ASP A 27 -2.98 20.30 9.13
CA ASP A 27 -2.16 19.28 8.45
C ASP A 27 -2.72 17.85 8.54
N THR A 28 -4.06 17.70 8.57
CA THR A 28 -4.67 16.37 8.63
C THR A 28 -4.70 15.72 7.24
N GLU A 29 -4.01 14.59 7.08
CA GLU A 29 -4.13 13.73 5.90
C GLU A 29 -4.89 12.44 6.23
N SER A 30 -5.76 12.03 5.31
CA SER A 30 -6.50 10.79 5.41
C SER A 30 -6.36 10.01 4.11
N TRP A 31 -6.29 8.69 4.21
CA TRP A 31 -6.23 7.81 3.05
C TRP A 31 -7.23 6.66 3.21
N ALA A 32 -7.80 6.25 2.08
CA ALA A 32 -8.65 5.07 1.97
C ALA A 32 -8.11 4.23 0.82
N SER A 33 -7.80 2.95 1.08
CA SER A 33 -7.39 2.00 0.05
C SER A 33 -8.32 0.79 -0.04
N ILE A 34 -8.44 0.28 -1.26
CA ILE A 34 -9.04 -1.01 -1.55
C ILE A 34 -8.03 -1.84 -2.34
N GLY A 35 -7.76 -3.05 -1.87
CA GLY A 35 -6.79 -3.97 -2.46
C GLY A 35 -7.42 -5.31 -2.78
N PHE A 36 -7.04 -5.88 -3.92
CA PHE A 36 -7.40 -7.23 -4.35
C PHE A 36 -6.12 -8.02 -4.60
N GLU A 37 -6.00 -9.19 -3.98
CA GLU A 37 -4.88 -10.10 -4.18
C GLU A 37 -5.38 -11.40 -4.80
N THR A 38 -4.67 -11.88 -5.82
CA THR A 38 -4.91 -13.20 -6.42
C THR A 38 -3.60 -13.96 -6.59
N LYS A 39 -3.65 -15.26 -6.31
CA LYS A 39 -2.53 -16.17 -6.52
C LYS A 39 -2.60 -16.70 -7.95
N LEU A 40 -1.52 -16.51 -8.68
CA LEU A 40 -1.31 -17.02 -10.02
C LEU A 40 -0.50 -18.34 -9.95
N PRO A 41 -0.45 -19.11 -11.06
CA PRO A 41 0.44 -20.27 -11.16
C PRO A 41 1.90 -19.92 -10.84
N TYR A 42 2.67 -20.95 -10.47
CA TYR A 42 4.09 -20.82 -10.11
C TYR A 42 4.36 -19.91 -8.89
N SER A 43 3.46 -19.88 -7.92
CA SER A 43 3.62 -19.09 -6.67
C SER A 43 3.74 -17.58 -6.89
N LEU A 44 3.34 -17.08 -8.06
CA LEU A 44 3.25 -15.66 -8.33
C LEU A 44 2.00 -15.11 -7.63
N ASN A 45 2.12 -13.95 -7.00
CA ASN A 45 0.96 -13.23 -6.47
C ASN A 45 0.81 -11.91 -7.23
N LEU A 46 -0.40 -11.67 -7.72
CA LEU A 46 -0.79 -10.42 -8.35
C LEU A 46 -1.68 -9.65 -7.38
N GLU A 47 -1.34 -8.40 -7.17
CA GLU A 47 -2.05 -7.49 -6.27
C GLU A 47 -2.45 -6.24 -7.06
N PHE A 48 -3.70 -5.82 -6.92
CA PHE A 48 -4.20 -4.54 -7.42
C PHE A 48 -4.65 -3.69 -6.23
N GLU A 49 -4.15 -2.47 -6.12
CA GLU A 49 -4.48 -1.53 -5.04
C GLU A 49 -4.95 -0.20 -5.64
N GLN A 50 -6.11 0.28 -5.19
CA GLN A 50 -6.58 1.63 -5.45
C GLN A 50 -6.59 2.40 -4.14
N GLU A 51 -5.95 3.57 -4.09
CA GLU A 51 -5.91 4.42 -2.91
C GLU A 51 -6.33 5.85 -3.24
N LEU A 52 -7.14 6.45 -2.37
CA LEU A 52 -7.52 7.86 -2.38
C LEU A 52 -6.90 8.55 -1.17
N ARG A 53 -6.21 9.67 -1.39
CA ARG A 53 -5.69 10.53 -0.33
C ARG A 53 -6.37 11.88 -0.36
N LEU A 54 -6.88 12.26 0.80
CA LEU A 54 -7.46 13.56 1.08
C LEU A 54 -6.59 14.27 2.13
N LYS A 55 -6.62 15.59 2.10
CA LYS A 55 -5.97 16.45 3.08
C LYS A 55 -6.95 17.49 3.59
N ASP A 56 -6.50 18.31 4.54
CA ASP A 56 -7.28 19.40 5.12
C ASP A 56 -8.61 18.85 5.70
N GLN A 57 -8.53 17.81 6.52
CA GLN A 57 -9.70 17.16 7.17
C GLN A 57 -10.73 16.61 6.17
N LEU A 58 -10.25 15.88 5.15
CA LEU A 58 -11.08 15.30 4.07
C LEU A 58 -11.66 16.33 3.08
N ALA A 59 -11.38 17.63 3.23
CA ALA A 59 -11.97 18.66 2.39
C ALA A 59 -11.32 18.75 1.00
N THR A 60 -10.02 18.46 0.90
CA THR A 60 -9.26 18.68 -0.34
C THR A 60 -8.68 17.37 -0.88
N PHE A 61 -8.88 17.14 -2.18
CA PHE A 61 -8.20 16.07 -2.89
C PHE A 61 -6.70 16.30 -2.95
N LYS A 62 -5.90 15.34 -2.48
CA LYS A 62 -4.44 15.39 -2.58
C LYS A 62 -3.93 14.59 -3.78
N GLN A 63 -4.26 13.30 -3.82
CA GLN A 63 -3.86 12.40 -4.90
C GLN A 63 -4.69 11.11 -4.84
N THR A 64 -4.74 10.38 -5.95
CA THR A 64 -5.18 8.99 -5.99
C THR A 64 -4.17 8.17 -6.76
N PHE A 65 -4.01 6.89 -6.42
CA PHE A 65 -3.21 5.99 -7.22
C PHE A 65 -3.87 4.64 -7.44
N SER A 66 -3.55 4.06 -8.59
CA SER A 66 -3.81 2.67 -8.92
C SER A 66 -2.46 1.96 -9.02
N GLU A 67 -2.26 0.88 -8.27
CA GLU A 67 -1.05 0.05 -8.31
C GLU A 67 -1.41 -1.36 -8.75
N VAL A 68 -0.61 -1.90 -9.66
CA VAL A 68 -0.55 -3.33 -9.96
C VAL A 68 0.81 -3.82 -9.51
N SER A 69 0.86 -4.84 -8.68
CA SER A 69 2.09 -5.39 -8.12
C SER A 69 2.16 -6.90 -8.37
N LEU A 70 3.24 -7.32 -9.03
CA LEU A 70 3.57 -8.73 -9.15
C LEU A 70 4.63 -9.08 -8.11
N SER A 71 4.42 -10.16 -7.37
CA SER A 71 5.39 -10.63 -6.38
C SER A 71 5.67 -12.13 -6.49
N TYR A 72 6.92 -12.49 -6.20
CA TYR A 72 7.40 -13.85 -6.27
C TYR A 72 8.23 -14.20 -5.02
N PRO A 73 7.80 -15.19 -4.22
CA PRO A 73 8.62 -15.73 -3.14
C PRO A 73 9.70 -16.63 -3.75
N VAL A 74 10.97 -16.22 -3.64
CA VAL A 74 12.09 -16.97 -4.24
C VAL A 74 12.50 -18.12 -3.32
N PHE A 75 12.62 -17.85 -2.03
CA PHE A 75 12.88 -18.82 -0.97
C PHE A 75 12.40 -18.25 0.37
N ASP A 76 12.45 -19.06 1.42
CA ASP A 76 11.92 -18.67 2.73
C ASP A 76 12.54 -17.36 3.24
N GLY A 77 11.66 -16.38 3.48
CA GLY A 77 12.05 -15.04 3.90
C GLY A 77 12.40 -14.07 2.76
N PHE A 78 12.79 -14.54 1.57
CA PHE A 78 13.14 -13.66 0.43
C PHE A 78 12.03 -13.56 -0.63
N LYS A 79 11.63 -12.33 -0.93
CA LYS A 79 10.57 -12.00 -1.90
C LYS A 79 11.01 -10.89 -2.83
N ILE A 80 10.77 -11.07 -4.13
CA ILE A 80 10.93 -10.03 -5.16
C ILE A 80 9.54 -9.49 -5.53
N GLN A 81 9.46 -8.20 -5.83
CA GLN A 81 8.24 -7.46 -6.16
C GLN A 81 8.51 -6.45 -7.29
N VAL A 82 7.58 -6.35 -8.22
CA VAL A 82 7.59 -5.37 -9.32
C VAL A 82 6.25 -4.61 -9.33
N PRO A 83 6.13 -3.53 -8.53
CA PRO A 83 4.94 -2.68 -8.57
C PRO A 83 5.05 -1.64 -9.68
N PHE A 84 3.95 -1.50 -10.43
CA PHE A 84 3.68 -0.40 -11.34
C PHE A 84 2.52 0.43 -10.77
N ARG A 85 2.77 1.72 -10.54
CA ARG A 85 1.81 2.64 -9.93
C ARG A 85 1.51 3.80 -10.87
N TYR A 86 0.24 4.03 -11.11
CA TYR A 86 -0.28 5.20 -11.80
C TYR A 86 -0.84 6.17 -10.75
N ILE A 87 -0.26 7.35 -10.64
CA ILE A 87 -0.60 8.36 -9.62
C ILE A 87 -1.19 9.57 -10.34
N THR A 88 -2.39 9.97 -9.91
CA THR A 88 -3.07 11.17 -10.39
C THR A 88 -3.14 12.19 -9.26
N TYR A 89 -2.56 13.35 -9.51
CA TYR A 89 -2.69 14.55 -8.69
C TYR A 89 -3.71 15.49 -9.36
N LYS A 90 -3.95 16.66 -8.76
CA LYS A 90 -4.89 17.65 -9.30
C LYS A 90 -4.47 18.15 -10.69
N ASP A 91 -3.17 18.40 -10.88
CA ASP A 91 -2.63 19.07 -12.08
C ASP A 91 -1.62 18.21 -12.86
N GLU A 92 -1.20 17.07 -12.29
CA GLU A 92 -0.11 16.24 -12.81
C GLU A 92 -0.43 14.75 -12.71
N ILE A 93 0.15 13.96 -13.61
CA ILE A 93 0.06 12.50 -13.62
C ILE A 93 1.48 11.96 -13.59
N LYS A 94 1.72 11.03 -12.67
CA LYS A 94 3.01 10.35 -12.51
C LYS A 94 2.85 8.85 -12.67
N GLN A 95 3.78 8.22 -13.38
CA GLN A 95 3.85 6.77 -13.50
C GLN A 95 5.10 6.29 -12.80
N ARG A 96 5.00 5.33 -11.90
CA ARG A 96 6.16 4.82 -11.16
C ARG A 96 6.29 3.32 -11.36
N LEU A 97 7.41 2.91 -11.95
CA LEU A 97 7.82 1.51 -11.98
C LEU A 97 8.85 1.29 -10.87
N SER A 98 8.69 0.23 -10.09
CA SER A 98 9.68 -0.14 -9.09
C SER A 98 10.10 -1.60 -9.20
N PHE A 99 11.31 -1.88 -8.75
CA PHE A 99 11.81 -3.23 -8.52
C PHE A 99 12.26 -3.32 -7.06
N ALA A 100 11.70 -4.25 -6.31
CA ALA A 100 11.96 -4.39 -4.88
C ALA A 100 12.32 -5.83 -4.49
N GLY A 101 13.38 -5.97 -3.70
CA GLY A 101 13.70 -7.20 -2.98
C GLY A 101 13.47 -6.99 -1.49
N SER A 102 12.93 -7.99 -0.80
CA SER A 102 12.84 -7.97 0.67
C SER A 102 13.23 -9.30 1.27
N TYR A 103 14.04 -9.26 2.33
CA TYR A 103 14.41 -10.42 3.13
C TYR A 103 13.89 -10.25 4.56
N LYS A 104 13.15 -11.25 5.05
CA LYS A 104 12.67 -11.32 6.44
C LYS A 104 13.37 -12.48 7.16
N TYR A 105 14.09 -12.15 8.22
CA TYR A 105 14.69 -13.10 9.14
C TYR A 105 13.92 -13.09 10.47
N SER A 106 13.60 -14.26 11.01
CA SER A 106 12.77 -14.39 12.22
C SER A 106 13.56 -15.07 13.34
N PHE A 107 13.74 -14.38 14.46
CA PHE A 107 14.31 -14.92 15.70
C PHE A 107 13.32 -14.68 16.83
N LYS A 108 12.58 -15.72 17.26
CA LYS A 108 11.53 -15.56 18.28
C LYS A 108 12.09 -14.83 19.52
N PRO A 109 11.46 -13.75 20.01
CA PRO A 109 10.11 -13.25 19.68
C PRO A 109 10.03 -12.16 18.60
N VAL A 110 11.12 -11.81 17.92
CA VAL A 110 11.24 -10.66 17.00
C VAL A 110 11.54 -11.12 15.56
N SER A 111 11.23 -10.28 14.58
CA SER A 111 11.63 -10.46 13.20
C SER A 111 12.22 -9.19 12.61
N LEU A 112 13.30 -9.34 11.86
CA LEU A 112 13.95 -8.27 11.12
C LEU A 112 13.61 -8.41 9.64
N LYS A 113 13.23 -7.31 9.02
CA LYS A 113 12.99 -7.24 7.58
C LYS A 113 13.83 -6.13 6.97
N HIS A 114 14.59 -6.49 5.95
CA HIS A 114 15.26 -5.53 5.08
C HIS A 114 14.54 -5.49 3.73
N ARG A 115 14.30 -4.30 3.18
CA ARG A 115 13.72 -4.08 1.85
C ARG A 115 14.56 -3.07 1.09
N THR A 116 15.05 -3.46 -0.07
CA THR A 116 15.68 -2.58 -1.07
C THR A 116 14.70 -2.40 -2.22
N LYS A 117 14.55 -1.16 -2.70
CA LYS A 117 13.65 -0.81 -3.80
C LYS A 117 14.30 0.22 -4.72
N TYR A 118 14.51 -0.14 -5.98
CA TYR A 118 14.80 0.80 -7.05
C TYR A 118 13.49 1.30 -7.66
N GLN A 119 13.36 2.60 -7.86
CA GLN A 119 12.15 3.25 -8.37
C GLN A 119 12.52 4.18 -9.50
N ARG A 120 11.68 4.18 -10.53
CA ARG A 120 11.73 5.12 -11.63
C ARG A 120 10.37 5.78 -11.78
N THR A 121 10.30 7.08 -11.58
CA THR A 121 9.08 7.87 -11.69
C THR A 121 9.14 8.70 -12.97
N TYR A 122 8.12 8.57 -13.80
CA TYR A 122 7.93 9.32 -15.03
C TYR A 122 6.87 10.38 -14.80
N GLU A 123 7.17 11.58 -15.24
CA GLU A 123 6.30 12.74 -15.19
C GLU A 123 6.30 13.42 -16.55
N LYS A 124 5.14 13.91 -16.99
CA LYS A 124 4.97 14.40 -18.35
C LYS A 124 5.80 15.67 -18.56
N GLY A 125 6.76 15.60 -19.47
CA GLY A 125 7.62 16.74 -19.81
C GLY A 125 8.88 16.86 -18.94
N GLU A 126 9.10 15.91 -18.02
CA GLU A 126 10.27 15.89 -17.15
C GLU A 126 11.15 14.65 -17.38
N ILE A 127 12.41 14.77 -16.98
CA ILE A 127 13.36 13.64 -17.00
C ILE A 127 12.94 12.66 -15.88
N PRO A 128 12.91 11.34 -16.14
CA PRO A 128 12.50 10.37 -15.13
C PRO A 128 13.35 10.47 -13.86
N GLU A 129 12.70 10.58 -12.71
CA GLU A 129 13.37 10.56 -11.41
C GLU A 129 13.72 9.12 -11.03
N GLU A 130 14.99 8.89 -10.70
CA GLU A 130 15.50 7.59 -10.28
C GLU A 130 15.88 7.61 -8.81
N LEU A 131 15.41 6.61 -8.06
CA LEU A 131 15.57 6.62 -6.61
C LEU A 131 15.74 5.20 -6.04
N ILE A 132 16.78 5.02 -5.23
CA ILE A 132 17.04 3.81 -4.46
C ILE A 132 16.59 4.03 -3.02
N ARG A 133 15.73 3.16 -2.48
CA ARG A 133 15.33 3.16 -1.07
C ARG A 133 15.75 1.88 -0.39
N ASN A 134 16.31 2.01 0.80
CA ASN A 134 16.52 0.92 1.73
C ASN A 134 15.67 1.18 2.97
N LYS A 135 14.97 0.15 3.45
CA LYS A 135 14.15 0.20 4.66
C LYS A 135 14.44 -1.01 5.52
N PHE A 136 14.77 -0.75 6.78
CA PHE A 136 14.84 -1.75 7.84
C PHE A 136 13.56 -1.67 8.68
N SER A 137 13.05 -2.81 9.11
CA SER A 137 11.85 -2.90 9.94
C SER A 137 12.00 -4.01 10.96
N ILE A 138 11.60 -3.71 12.19
CA ILE A 138 11.52 -4.66 13.30
C ILE A 138 10.03 -4.94 13.52
N MET A 139 9.64 -6.21 13.54
CA MET A 139 8.26 -6.67 13.72
C MET A 139 8.18 -7.81 14.72
#